data_AF-A0A7K1W6C0-F1
#
_entry.id   AF-A0A7K1W6C0-F1
#
_cell.length_a   1.000
_cell.length_b   1.000
_cell.length_c   1.000
_cell.angle_alpha   90.00
_cell.angle_beta   90.00
_cell.angle_gamma   90.00
#
_symmetry.space_group_name_H-M   'P 1'
#
loop_
_entity.id
_entity.type
_entity.pdbx_description
1 polymer ?
#
loop_
_entity_poly.entity_id
_entity_poly.type
_entity_poly.pdbx_seq_one_letter_code
_entity_poly.pdbx_strand_id
1 'polypeptide(L)'
;MELQALPSRIGQVRRIISAQLRYWHLDPLIDQAALGVTELLTNVHRHAQPDKSCTVDIELLLDRLTVSVHDHDPRVPTVNEADSFATSGRGLALIAAVSESWGVRPSGAAGKAVWFTLPATCETSTLPPLAVYGSTTDGPFGSVPITPEAVAAAPARSAVVG
;
A
#
# COMPACT_ATOMS: atom_id res chain seq x y z
N MET A 1 -4.81 0.63 -17.82
CA MET A 1 -5.19 2.08 -17.97
C MET A 1 -4.16 2.78 -18.86
N GLU A 2 -4.56 3.35 -19.99
CA GLU A 2 -3.64 4.12 -20.86
C GLU A 2 -3.57 5.61 -20.47
N LEU A 3 -2.37 6.19 -20.49
CA LEU A 3 -2.14 7.60 -20.19
C LEU A 3 -0.78 8.10 -20.73
N GLN A 4 -0.58 9.42 -20.67
CA GLN A 4 0.75 10.02 -20.75
C GLN A 4 1.34 10.21 -19.35
N ALA A 5 2.57 9.75 -19.14
CA ALA A 5 3.31 9.87 -17.89
C ALA A 5 3.80 11.31 -17.65
N LEU A 6 2.87 12.24 -17.44
CA LEU A 6 3.14 13.63 -17.06
C LEU A 6 2.98 13.81 -15.54
N PRO A 7 3.74 14.70 -14.87
CA PRO A 7 3.66 14.87 -13.41
C PRO A 7 2.23 15.07 -12.86
N SER A 8 1.39 15.81 -13.57
CA SER A 8 -0.02 16.02 -13.19
C SER A 8 -0.87 14.75 -13.27
N ARG A 9 -0.58 13.85 -14.22
CA ARG A 9 -1.25 12.56 -14.39
C ARG A 9 -0.77 11.53 -13.39
N ILE A 10 0.52 11.52 -13.02
CA ILE A 10 1.07 10.60 -12.00
C ILE A 10 0.31 10.73 -10.67
N GLY A 11 0.04 11.96 -10.24
CA GLY A 11 -0.76 12.20 -9.03
C GLY A 11 -2.22 11.70 -9.13
N GLN A 12 -2.79 11.65 -10.33
CA GLN A 12 -4.12 11.07 -10.57
C GLN A 12 -4.05 9.54 -10.53
N VAL A 13 -3.06 8.92 -11.18
CA VAL A 13 -2.86 7.47 -11.16
C VAL A 13 -2.69 6.95 -9.73
N ARG A 14 -1.89 7.64 -8.92
CA ARG A 14 -1.71 7.28 -7.51
C ARG A 14 -3.04 7.21 -6.77
N ARG A 15 -3.91 8.22 -6.95
CA ARG A 15 -5.25 8.25 -6.34
C ARG A 15 -6.16 7.13 -6.84
N ILE A 16 -6.12 6.82 -8.13
CA ILE A 16 -6.89 5.74 -8.75
C ILE A 16 -6.47 4.39 -8.18
N ILE A 17 -5.16 4.11 -8.13
CA ILE A 17 -4.64 2.86 -7.57
C ILE A 17 -4.98 2.74 -6.08
N SER A 18 -4.79 3.80 -5.30
CA SER A 18 -5.20 3.78 -3.88
C SER A 18 -6.69 3.49 -3.73
N ALA A 19 -7.56 4.05 -4.58
CA ALA A 19 -8.99 3.77 -4.53
C ALA A 19 -9.30 2.31 -4.90
N GLN A 20 -8.64 1.76 -5.93
CA GLN A 20 -8.81 0.37 -6.33
C GLN A 20 -8.36 -0.60 -5.22
N LEU A 21 -7.24 -0.34 -4.56
CA LEU A 21 -6.75 -1.18 -3.47
C LEU A 21 -7.67 -1.15 -2.25
N ARG A 22 -8.26 0.00 -1.90
CA ARG A 22 -9.32 0.05 -0.87
C ARG A 22 -10.53 -0.78 -1.26
N TYR A 23 -10.93 -0.73 -2.53
CA TYR A 23 -12.04 -1.54 -3.03
C TYR A 23 -11.75 -3.05 -2.95
N TRP A 24 -10.48 -3.44 -3.09
CA TRP A 24 -10.02 -4.82 -2.87
C TRP A 24 -9.68 -5.16 -1.41
N HIS A 25 -9.89 -4.24 -0.47
CA HIS A 25 -9.54 -4.38 0.95
C HIS A 25 -8.04 -4.64 1.19
N LEU A 26 -7.18 -4.02 0.38
CA LEU A 26 -5.72 -4.10 0.44
C LEU A 26 -5.10 -2.79 0.97
N ASP A 27 -5.75 -2.16 1.95
CA ASP A 27 -5.32 -0.90 2.56
C ASP A 27 -3.84 -0.86 2.98
N PRO A 28 -3.26 -1.92 3.59
CA PRO A 28 -1.85 -1.92 3.98
C PRO A 28 -0.87 -1.78 2.80
N LEU A 29 -1.28 -2.16 1.59
CA LEU A 29 -0.42 -2.12 0.40
C LEU A 29 -0.45 -0.78 -0.33
N ILE A 30 -1.33 0.15 0.07
CA ILE A 30 -1.56 1.39 -0.66
C ILE A 30 -0.27 2.21 -0.80
N ASP A 31 0.48 2.40 0.28
CA ASP A 31 1.67 3.24 0.27
C ASP A 31 2.79 2.64 -0.58
N GLN A 32 3.00 1.33 -0.48
CA GLN A 32 3.99 0.60 -1.28
C GLN A 32 3.63 0.62 -2.77
N ALA A 33 2.36 0.33 -3.12
CA ALA A 33 1.90 0.34 -4.50
C ALA A 33 1.94 1.76 -5.10
N ALA A 34 1.54 2.77 -4.33
CA ALA A 34 1.58 4.17 -4.71
C ALA A 34 3.01 4.68 -4.94
N LEU A 35 3.97 4.26 -4.11
CA LEU A 35 5.38 4.55 -4.31
C LEU A 35 5.89 3.87 -5.59
N GLY A 36 5.69 2.57 -5.72
CA GLY A 36 6.19 1.79 -6.86
C GLY A 36 5.65 2.31 -8.20
N VAL A 37 4.35 2.59 -8.31
CA VAL A 37 3.78 3.16 -9.55
C VAL A 37 4.30 4.57 -9.83
N THR A 38 4.56 5.38 -8.80
CA THR A 38 5.11 6.72 -8.98
C THR A 38 6.53 6.64 -9.54
N GLU A 39 7.36 5.74 -9.01
CA GLU A 39 8.72 5.53 -9.52
C GLU A 39 8.71 4.97 -10.95
N LEU A 40 7.83 4.02 -11.27
CA LEU A 40 7.70 3.49 -12.64
C LEU A 40 7.26 4.56 -13.63
N LEU A 41 6.21 5.33 -13.32
CA LEU A 41 5.75 6.39 -14.21
C LEU A 41 6.75 7.54 -14.33
N THR A 42 7.49 7.82 -13.26
CA THR A 42 8.58 8.79 -13.28
C THR A 42 9.72 8.32 -14.17
N ASN A 43 10.01 7.02 -14.20
CA ASN A 43 10.98 6.42 -15.11
C ASN A 43 10.53 6.58 -16.57
N VAL A 44 9.26 6.27 -16.88
CA VAL A 44 8.67 6.52 -18.22
C VAL A 44 8.80 8.01 -18.59
N HIS A 45 8.37 8.91 -17.69
CA HIS A 45 8.41 10.35 -17.92
C HIS A 45 9.83 10.83 -18.31
N ARG A 46 10.85 10.40 -17.57
CA ARG A 46 12.23 10.83 -17.80
C ARG A 46 12.87 10.18 -19.00
N HIS A 47 12.63 8.88 -19.21
CA HIS A 47 13.49 8.08 -20.09
C HIS A 47 12.81 7.61 -21.38
N ALA A 48 11.50 7.36 -21.40
CA ALA A 48 10.82 6.79 -22.57
C ALA A 48 10.88 7.74 -23.78
N GLN A 49 11.20 7.18 -24.95
CA GLN A 49 11.23 7.88 -26.24
C GLN A 49 10.60 6.97 -27.31
N PRO A 50 9.91 7.51 -28.33
CA PRO A 50 9.77 8.93 -28.66
C PRO A 50 8.70 9.67 -27.84
N ASP A 51 7.73 8.97 -27.27
CA ASP A 51 6.64 9.54 -26.50
C ASP A 51 6.62 9.07 -25.04
N LYS A 52 5.71 9.64 -24.25
CA LYS A 52 5.51 9.32 -22.83
C LYS A 52 4.23 8.51 -22.61
N SER A 53 3.68 7.92 -23.67
CA SER A 53 2.49 7.09 -23.57
C SER A 53 2.83 5.78 -22.90
N CYS A 54 1.98 5.38 -21.97
CA CYS A 54 2.14 4.14 -21.23
C CYS A 54 0.80 3.60 -20.77
N THR A 55 0.79 2.31 -20.47
CA THR A 55 -0.36 1.62 -19.89
C THR A 55 0.01 1.10 -18.51
N VAL A 56 -0.76 1.47 -17.50
CA VAL A 56 -0.65 0.98 -16.13
C VAL A 56 -1.70 -0.08 -15.90
N ASP A 57 -1.28 -1.29 -15.57
CA ASP A 57 -2.18 -2.38 -15.24
C ASP A 57 -1.93 -2.85 -13.80
N ILE A 58 -3.02 -3.22 -13.14
CA ILE A 58 -3.01 -3.76 -11.79
C ILE A 58 -3.81 -5.05 -11.79
N GLU A 59 -3.20 -6.11 -11.30
CA GLU A 59 -3.76 -7.45 -11.28
C GLU A 59 -3.63 -8.00 -9.87
N LEU A 60 -4.73 -8.52 -9.33
CA LEU A 60 -4.74 -9.28 -8.09
C LEU A 60 -5.04 -10.72 -8.44
N LEU A 61 -4.03 -11.59 -8.31
CA LEU A 61 -4.15 -13.02 -8.56
C LEU A 61 -3.72 -13.77 -7.30
N LEU A 62 -4.63 -14.58 -6.75
CA LEU A 62 -4.45 -15.26 -5.47
C LEU A 62 -4.09 -14.25 -4.35
N ASP A 63 -2.90 -14.37 -3.79
CA ASP A 63 -2.33 -13.55 -2.72
C ASP A 63 -1.24 -12.60 -3.23
N ARG A 64 -1.28 -12.24 -4.51
CA ARG A 64 -0.25 -11.40 -5.14
C ARG A 64 -0.87 -10.26 -5.93
N LEU A 65 -0.54 -9.04 -5.51
CA LEU A 65 -0.81 -7.84 -6.28
C LEU A 65 0.36 -7.60 -7.24
N THR A 66 0.09 -7.53 -8.53
CA THR A 66 1.06 -7.16 -9.56
C THR A 66 0.69 -5.79 -10.13
N VAL A 67 1.66 -4.89 -10.21
CA VAL A 67 1.52 -3.60 -10.89
C VAL A 67 2.51 -3.57 -12.04
N SER A 68 2.04 -3.34 -13.26
CA SER A 68 2.88 -3.22 -14.45
C SER A 68 2.69 -1.87 -15.14
N VAL A 69 3.77 -1.35 -15.71
CA VAL A 69 3.77 -0.18 -16.58
C VAL A 69 4.41 -0.56 -17.90
N HIS A 70 3.61 -0.47 -18.96
CA HIS A 70 4.01 -0.74 -20.33
C HIS A 70 4.33 0.58 -21.03
N ASP A 71 5.49 0.70 -21.65
CA ASP A 71 5.85 1.84 -22.50
C ASP A 71 6.34 1.39 -23.89
N HIS A 72 6.41 2.33 -24.83
CA HIS A 72 6.81 2.10 -26.22
C HIS A 72 8.33 2.24 -26.46
N ASP A 73 9.14 2.01 -25.44
CA ASP A 73 10.59 2.11 -25.54
C ASP A 73 11.25 0.78 -25.14
N PRO A 74 11.92 0.07 -26.06
CA PRO A 74 12.51 -1.24 -25.77
C PRO A 74 13.74 -1.17 -24.85
N ARG A 75 14.26 0.02 -24.54
CA ARG A 75 15.45 0.17 -23.69
C ARG A 75 15.16 -0.29 -22.26
N VAL A 76 15.85 -1.34 -21.83
CA VAL A 76 15.75 -1.87 -20.48
C VAL A 76 16.35 -0.86 -19.49
N PRO A 77 15.63 -0.49 -18.42
CA PRO A 77 16.16 0.42 -17.43
C PRO A 77 17.26 -0.26 -16.61
N THR A 78 18.38 0.43 -16.43
CA THR A 78 19.50 -0.06 -15.63
C THR A 78 19.30 0.28 -14.15
N VAL A 79 19.47 -0.71 -13.28
CA VAL A 79 19.56 -0.47 -11.83
C VAL A 79 20.91 0.18 -11.59
N ASN A 80 20.91 1.48 -11.28
CA ASN A 80 22.11 2.14 -10.80
C ASN A 80 22.12 2.05 -9.27
N GLU A 81 23.24 1.62 -8.70
CA GLU A 81 23.55 1.90 -7.30
C GLU A 81 23.68 3.43 -7.18
N ALA A 82 22.58 4.08 -6.82
CA ALA A 82 22.56 5.51 -6.69
C ALA A 82 23.47 5.89 -5.51
N ASP A 83 24.47 6.73 -5.79
CA ASP A 83 25.31 7.32 -4.77
C ASP A 83 24.45 8.05 -3.72
N SER A 84 24.91 8.12 -2.47
CA SER A 84 24.13 8.62 -1.32
C SER A 84 23.57 10.05 -1.51
N PHE A 85 24.13 10.80 -2.46
CA PHE A 85 23.73 12.16 -2.83
C PHE A 85 23.10 12.27 -4.23
N ALA A 86 23.05 11.19 -5.02
CA ALA A 86 22.44 11.19 -6.34
C ALA A 86 20.90 11.27 -6.22
N THR A 87 20.31 12.32 -6.77
CA THR A 87 18.85 12.54 -6.81
C THR A 87 18.15 11.81 -7.97
N SER A 88 18.92 11.16 -8.86
CA SER A 88 18.43 10.35 -9.97
C SER A 88 18.89 8.89 -9.83
N GLY A 89 18.16 7.94 -10.42
CA GLY A 89 18.52 6.52 -10.43
C GLY A 89 18.06 5.68 -9.24
N ARG A 90 17.46 6.29 -8.21
CA ARG A 90 16.94 5.56 -7.03
C ARG A 90 15.64 4.79 -7.28
N GLY A 91 14.89 5.13 -8.34
CA GLY A 91 13.53 4.63 -8.51
C GLY A 91 13.43 3.10 -8.55
N LEU A 92 14.30 2.44 -9.33
CA LEU A 92 14.34 0.97 -9.36
C LEU A 92 14.85 0.36 -8.05
N ALA A 93 15.78 1.00 -7.35
CA ALA A 93 16.25 0.54 -6.05
C ALA A 93 15.14 0.64 -4.98
N LEU A 94 14.33 1.70 -5.02
CA LEU A 94 13.15 1.84 -4.16
C LEU A 94 12.13 0.75 -4.44
N ILE A 95 11.83 0.49 -5.72
CA ILE A 95 10.95 -0.62 -6.11
C ILE A 95 11.52 -1.95 -5.62
N ALA A 96 12.82 -2.20 -5.80
CA ALA A 96 13.47 -3.42 -5.31
C ALA A 96 13.38 -3.57 -3.78
N ALA A 97 13.43 -2.47 -3.04
CA ALA A 97 13.36 -2.48 -1.58
C ALA A 97 11.94 -2.69 -1.02
N VAL A 98 10.89 -2.26 -1.74
CA VAL A 98 9.50 -2.34 -1.25
C VAL A 98 8.68 -3.48 -1.87
N SER A 99 9.20 -4.12 -2.92
CA SER A 99 8.52 -5.20 -3.62
C SER A 99 9.02 -6.57 -3.18
N GLU A 100 8.17 -7.58 -3.29
CA GLU A 100 8.59 -8.97 -3.13
C GLU A 100 9.41 -9.45 -4.33
N SER A 101 9.00 -9.01 -5.53
CA SER A 101 9.73 -9.25 -6.76
C SER A 101 9.42 -8.15 -7.76
N TRP A 102 10.35 -7.91 -8.68
CA TRP A 102 10.16 -6.96 -9.77
C TRP A 102 10.97 -7.41 -10.98
N GLY A 103 10.65 -6.85 -12.14
CA GLY A 103 11.40 -7.15 -13.34
C GLY A 103 10.96 -6.36 -14.56
N VAL A 104 11.55 -6.73 -15.69
CA VAL A 104 11.26 -6.15 -17.00
C VAL A 104 10.92 -7.28 -17.96
N ARG A 105 9.80 -7.15 -18.67
CA ARG A 105 9.38 -8.09 -19.71
C ARG A 105 9.32 -7.32 -21.04
N PRO A 106 10.01 -7.76 -22.10
CA PRO A 106 9.80 -7.20 -23.43
C PRO A 106 8.33 -7.35 -23.86
N SER A 107 7.77 -6.31 -24.45
CA SER A 107 6.40 -6.29 -24.95
C SER A 107 6.44 -6.09 -26.46
N GLY A 108 6.51 -7.20 -27.20
CA GLY A 108 6.71 -7.19 -28.65
C GLY A 108 8.06 -6.59 -29.05
N ALA A 109 8.15 -6.08 -30.28
CA ALA A 109 9.40 -5.56 -30.85
C ALA A 109 9.74 -4.12 -30.41
N ALA A 110 8.78 -3.37 -29.86
CA ALA A 110 8.88 -1.93 -29.68
C ALA A 110 8.60 -1.43 -28.26
N GLY A 111 8.32 -2.31 -27.30
CA GLY A 111 7.97 -1.88 -25.95
C GLY A 111 8.52 -2.78 -24.87
N LYS A 112 8.33 -2.33 -23.63
CA LYS A 112 8.65 -3.10 -22.44
C LYS A 112 7.59 -2.88 -21.38
N ALA A 113 7.44 -3.87 -20.51
CA ALA A 113 6.67 -3.80 -19.30
C ALA A 113 7.61 -3.89 -18.11
N VAL A 114 7.67 -2.85 -17.28
CA VAL A 114 8.33 -2.92 -15.98
C VAL A 114 7.27 -3.20 -14.94
N TRP A 115 7.50 -4.18 -14.07
CA TRP A 115 6.50 -4.66 -13.13
C TRP A 115 7.12 -4.91 -11.75
N PHE A 116 6.28 -4.86 -10.73
CA PHE A 116 6.60 -5.29 -9.37
C PHE A 116 5.41 -5.99 -8.72
N THR A 117 5.68 -6.81 -7.72
CA THR A 117 4.67 -7.54 -6.96
C THR A 117 4.73 -7.21 -5.48
N LEU A 118 3.56 -7.19 -4.85
CA LEU A 118 3.39 -7.09 -3.41
C LEU A 118 2.60 -8.30 -2.88
N PRO A 119 2.94 -8.82 -1.70
CA PRO A 119 2.18 -9.89 -1.07
C PRO A 119 0.84 -9.32 -0.59
N ALA A 120 -0.25 -9.82 -1.17
CA ALA A 120 -1.62 -9.51 -0.80
C ALA A 120 -2.18 -10.52 0.21
N THR A 121 -1.31 -11.04 1.08
CA THR A 121 -1.75 -11.85 2.21
C THR A 121 -2.53 -10.97 3.16
N CYS A 122 -3.81 -11.31 3.36
CA CYS A 122 -4.59 -10.74 4.45
C CYS A 122 -3.96 -11.22 5.75
N GLU A 123 -3.11 -10.39 6.37
CA GLU A 123 -2.71 -10.65 7.75
C GLU A 123 -3.99 -10.56 8.58
N THR A 124 -4.46 -11.74 9.00
CA THR A 124 -5.46 -11.83 10.06
C THR A 124 -4.78 -11.25 11.28
N SER A 125 -5.09 -9.99 11.58
CA SER A 125 -4.66 -9.35 12.82
C SER A 125 -5.05 -10.29 13.95
N THR A 126 -4.05 -10.93 14.57
CA THR A 126 -4.22 -11.65 15.81
C THR A 126 -4.69 -10.62 16.82
N LEU A 127 -6.01 -10.53 17.01
CA LEU A 127 -6.57 -9.88 18.17
C LEU A 127 -5.83 -10.48 19.39
N PRO A 128 -5.27 -9.67 20.30
CA PRO A 128 -4.87 -10.21 21.59
C PRO A 128 -6.10 -10.97 22.12
N PRO A 129 -5.94 -12.17 22.72
CA PRO A 129 -7.07 -12.88 23.29
C PRO A 129 -7.82 -11.86 24.14
N LEU A 130 -9.09 -11.61 23.81
CA LEU A 130 -9.96 -10.72 24.59
C LEU A 130 -9.70 -11.10 26.03
N ALA A 131 -9.09 -10.20 26.79
CA ALA A 131 -8.89 -10.42 28.20
C ALA A 131 -10.31 -10.59 28.74
N VAL A 132 -10.69 -11.83 29.01
CA VAL A 132 -11.97 -12.15 29.64
C VAL A 132 -11.87 -11.48 30.99
N TYR A 133 -12.52 -10.32 31.11
CA TYR A 133 -12.60 -9.58 32.36
C TYR A 133 -13.30 -10.52 33.36
N GLY A 134 -12.53 -11.20 34.19
CA GLY A 134 -13.04 -12.21 35.13
C GLY A 134 -12.30 -13.56 35.16
N SER A 135 -11.28 -13.83 34.33
CA SER A 135 -10.41 -14.97 34.61
C SER A 135 -9.51 -14.64 35.80
N THR A 136 -9.75 -15.30 36.93
CA THR A 136 -8.98 -15.17 38.16
C THR A 136 -7.53 -15.57 37.90
N THR A 137 -6.69 -14.63 37.49
CA THR A 137 -5.23 -14.79 37.56
C THR A 137 -4.76 -14.35 38.93
N ASP A 138 -4.04 -15.23 39.63
CA ASP A 138 -3.22 -14.96 40.82
C ASP A 138 -2.10 -13.94 40.50
N GLY A 139 -2.49 -12.70 40.19
CA GLY A 139 -1.59 -11.58 40.06
C GLY A 139 -1.22 -11.01 41.43
N PRO A 140 -0.18 -10.14 41.52
CA PRO A 140 0.41 -9.68 42.78
C PRO A 140 -0.49 -8.69 43.56
N PHE A 141 -1.68 -8.38 43.04
CA PHE A 141 -2.60 -7.44 43.65
C PHE A 141 -3.60 -8.24 44.49
N GLY A 142 -3.44 -8.15 45.80
CA GLY A 142 -4.34 -8.82 46.76
C GLY A 142 -5.80 -8.47 46.49
N SER A 143 -6.66 -9.49 46.53
CA SER A 143 -8.11 -9.32 46.41
C SER A 143 -8.63 -8.39 47.50
N VAL A 144 -9.09 -7.20 47.11
CA VAL A 144 -9.84 -6.31 48.00
C VAL A 144 -11.26 -6.87 48.10
N PRO A 145 -11.77 -7.24 49.30
CA PRO A 145 -13.15 -7.67 49.44
C PRO A 145 -14.08 -6.50 49.16
N ILE A 146 -14.99 -6.68 48.19
CA ILE A 146 -16.08 -5.74 47.93
C ILE A 146 -17.15 -6.01 48.99
N THR A 147 -17.22 -5.17 50.02
CA THR A 147 -18.36 -5.16 50.95
C THR A 147 -19.55 -4.47 50.30
N PRO A 148 -20.74 -5.10 50.26
CA PRO A 148 -21.92 -4.50 49.67
C PRO A 148 -22.54 -3.53 50.68
N GLU A 149 -22.17 -2.26 50.64
CA GLU A 149 -22.87 -1.22 51.39
C GLU A 149 -23.54 -0.22 50.43
N ALA A 150 -24.86 -0.39 50.34
CA ALA A 150 -25.92 0.53 49.91
C ALA A 150 -25.56 1.70 48.98
N VAL A 151 -25.70 1.49 47.67
CA VAL A 151 -25.91 2.60 46.72
C VAL A 151 -27.34 3.09 46.86
N ALA A 152 -27.54 4.15 47.64
CA ALA A 152 -28.79 4.87 47.72
C ALA A 152 -29.14 5.46 46.35
N ALA A 153 -30.37 5.20 45.90
CA ALA A 153 -30.93 5.65 44.64
C ALA A 153 -31.00 7.19 44.57
N ALA A 154 -30.38 7.77 43.54
CA ALA A 154 -30.59 9.16 43.15
C ALA A 154 -31.60 9.21 41.98
N PRO A 155 -32.62 10.09 42.00
CA PRO A 155 -33.66 10.09 40.97
C PRO A 155 -33.20 10.79 39.69
N ALA A 156 -33.61 10.21 38.56
CA ALA A 156 -33.41 10.74 37.22
C ALA A 156 -34.23 12.02 36.98
N ARG A 157 -33.63 13.03 36.32
CA ARG A 157 -34.36 14.13 35.67
C ARG A 157 -34.01 14.16 34.19
N SER A 158 -35.03 13.91 33.38
CA SER A 158 -35.05 14.09 31.93
C SER A 158 -35.18 15.58 31.61
N ALA A 159 -34.37 16.07 30.66
CA ALA A 159 -34.56 17.35 29.99
C ALA A 159 -34.47 17.11 28.49
N VAL A 160 -35.61 17.25 27.81
CA VAL A 160 -35.72 17.39 26.36
C VAL A 160 -35.75 18.87 26.05
N VAL A 161 -34.92 19.31 25.11
CA VAL A 161 -35.03 20.61 24.43
C VAL A 161 -34.71 20.37 22.96
N GLY A 162 -35.63 20.80 22.08
CA GLY A 162 -35.47 20.83 20.63
C GLY A 162 -36.70 20.35 19.90
#